data_AF-A0A4U2YDU6-F1
#
_entry.id   AF-A0A4U2YDU6-F1
#
_cell.length_a   1.000
_cell.length_b   1.000
_cell.length_c   1.000
_cell.angle_alpha   90.00
_cell.angle_beta   90.00
_cell.angle_gamma   90.00
#
_symmetry.space_group_name_H-M   'P 1'
#
loop_
_entity.id
_entity.type
_entity.pdbx_description
1 polymer ?
#
loop_
_entity_poly.entity_id
_entity_poly.type
_entity_poly.pdbx_seq_one_letter_code
_entity_poly.pdbx_strand_id
1 'polypeptide(L)'
;MEKTVEGLLENILATTIRLEQVVSVKDSEPDEWLALLEERENLISQLQKFKVDSESLSSTQKQQMEQIYEINQRLIPLIDVRKQGVQQQLNNVQRSKLAMNSYNEAGPNGYGAFFDRKK
;
A
#
# COMPACT_ATOMS: atom_id res chain seq x y z
N MET A 1 2.16 -24.69 -20.63
CA MET A 1 2.41 -23.68 -21.66
C MET A 1 3.80 -23.14 -21.45
N GLU A 2 4.65 -23.16 -22.48
CA GLU A 2 5.90 -22.40 -22.47
C GLU A 2 5.56 -20.93 -22.23
N LYS A 3 6.11 -20.34 -21.17
CA LYS A 3 5.92 -18.92 -20.89
C LYS A 3 6.86 -18.14 -21.80
N THR A 4 6.32 -17.60 -22.89
CA THR A 4 7.08 -16.71 -23.77
C THR A 4 7.18 -15.31 -23.14
N VAL A 5 8.13 -14.51 -23.62
CA VAL A 5 8.25 -13.09 -23.25
C VAL A 5 6.94 -12.34 -23.48
N GLU A 6 6.27 -12.60 -24.60
CA GLU A 6 4.98 -12.02 -24.95
C GLU A 6 3.89 -12.39 -23.94
N GLY A 7 3.73 -13.68 -23.63
CA GLY A 7 2.75 -14.11 -22.63
C GLY A 7 3.05 -13.56 -21.23
N LEU A 8 4.31 -13.37 -20.86
CA LEU A 8 4.67 -12.73 -19.60
C LEU A 8 4.30 -11.25 -19.57
N LEU A 9 4.58 -10.50 -20.64
CA LEU A 9 4.21 -9.09 -20.74
C LEU A 9 2.69 -8.88 -20.74
N GLU A 10 1.94 -9.73 -21.43
CA GLU A 10 0.47 -9.71 -21.41
C GLU A 10 -0.08 -9.92 -20.00
N ASN A 11 0.45 -10.92 -19.28
CA ASN A 11 0.05 -11.20 -17.90
C ASN A 11 0.43 -10.06 -16.95
N ILE A 12 1.62 -9.44 -17.12
CA ILE A 12 2.02 -8.28 -16.34
C ILE A 12 1.07 -7.12 -16.62
N LEU A 13 0.74 -6.84 -17.88
CA LEU A 13 -0.20 -5.77 -18.23
C LEU A 13 -1.58 -6.02 -17.63
N ALA A 14 -2.12 -7.24 -17.77
CA ALA A 14 -3.43 -7.60 -17.22
C ALA A 14 -3.49 -7.45 -15.69
N THR A 15 -2.47 -7.94 -14.98
CA THR A 15 -2.36 -7.79 -13.52
C THR A 15 -2.14 -6.34 -13.09
N THR A 16 -1.45 -5.53 -13.92
CA THR A 16 -1.28 -4.08 -13.71
C THR A 16 -2.62 -3.33 -13.82
N ILE A 17 -3.41 -3.63 -14.86
CA ILE A 17 -4.75 -3.04 -15.06
C ILE A 17 -5.67 -3.45 -13.90
N ARG A 18 -5.65 -4.72 -13.50
CA ARG A 18 -6.46 -5.19 -12.37
C ARG A 18 -6.08 -4.48 -11.07
N LEU A 19 -4.79 -4.30 -10.81
CA LEU A 19 -4.33 -3.54 -9.65
C LEU A 19 -4.84 -2.09 -9.69
N GLU A 20 -4.79 -1.42 -10.84
CA GLU A 20 -5.36 -0.07 -11.01
C GLU A 20 -6.86 -0.02 -10.67
N GLN A 21 -7.63 -1.00 -11.15
CA GLN A 21 -9.06 -1.09 -10.87
C GLN A 21 -9.33 -1.26 -9.38
N VAL A 22 -8.67 -2.22 -8.72
CA VAL A 22 -8.87 -2.48 -7.29
C VAL A 22 -8.39 -1.28 -6.46
N VAL A 23 -7.26 -0.66 -6.82
CA VAL A 23 -6.72 0.50 -6.10
C VAL A 23 -7.62 1.72 -6.20
N SER A 24 -8.35 1.85 -7.30
CA SER A 24 -9.27 2.97 -7.54
C SER A 24 -10.59 2.87 -6.75
N VAL A 25 -10.97 1.67 -6.30
CA VAL A 25 -12.20 1.46 -5.52
C VAL A 25 -12.02 1.95 -4.09
N LYS A 26 -12.78 2.95 -3.68
CA LYS A 26 -12.77 3.46 -2.30
C LYS A 26 -13.00 2.30 -1.31
N ASP A 27 -12.22 2.30 -0.22
CA ASP A 27 -12.26 1.28 0.84
C ASP A 27 -11.89 -0.15 0.38
N SER A 28 -11.19 -0.30 -0.76
CA SER A 28 -10.68 -1.61 -1.19
C SER A 28 -9.68 -2.20 -0.19
N GLU A 29 -9.71 -3.52 -0.06
CA GLU A 29 -8.89 -4.29 0.87
C GLU A 29 -7.40 -4.28 0.50
N PRO A 30 -6.50 -3.84 1.39
CA PRO A 30 -5.05 -3.84 1.14
C PRO A 30 -4.47 -5.24 0.85
N ASP A 31 -5.04 -6.29 1.42
CA ASP A 31 -4.58 -7.68 1.20
C ASP A 31 -4.76 -8.12 -0.25
N GLU A 32 -5.82 -7.66 -0.93
CA GLU A 32 -6.01 -7.92 -2.36
C GLU A 32 -4.92 -7.24 -3.20
N TRP A 33 -4.47 -6.06 -2.78
CA TRP A 33 -3.40 -5.34 -3.47
C TRP A 33 -2.07 -6.08 -3.33
N LEU A 34 -1.77 -6.55 -2.12
CA LEU A 34 -0.55 -7.30 -1.83
C LEU A 34 -0.49 -8.57 -2.68
N ALA A 35 -1.58 -9.33 -2.76
CA ALA A 35 -1.65 -10.51 -3.61
C ALA A 35 -1.37 -10.21 -5.10
N LEU A 36 -1.94 -9.11 -5.62
CA LEU A 36 -1.70 -8.68 -7.01
C LEU A 36 -0.27 -8.18 -7.23
N LEU A 37 0.33 -7.50 -6.24
CA LEU A 37 1.71 -7.06 -6.30
C LEU A 37 2.69 -8.24 -6.28
N GLU A 38 2.45 -9.24 -5.45
CA GLU A 38 3.24 -10.49 -5.42
C GLU A 38 3.16 -11.24 -6.75
N GLU A 39 1.96 -11.36 -7.34
CA GLU A 39 1.78 -11.97 -8.66
C GLU A 39 2.59 -11.23 -9.72
N ARG A 40 2.51 -9.89 -9.74
CA ARG A 40 3.29 -9.04 -10.66
C ARG A 40 4.79 -9.22 -10.47
N GLU A 41 5.27 -9.22 -9.23
CA GLU A 41 6.69 -9.39 -8.92
C GLU A 41 7.21 -10.76 -9.39
N ASN A 42 6.41 -11.81 -9.21
CA ASN A 42 6.75 -13.14 -9.73
C ASN A 42 6.82 -13.16 -11.27
N LEU A 43 5.89 -12.49 -11.95
CA LEU A 43 5.91 -12.40 -13.41
C LEU A 43 7.11 -11.60 -13.93
N ILE A 44 7.43 -10.47 -13.28
CA ILE A 44 8.62 -9.65 -13.60
C ILE A 44 9.89 -10.46 -13.36
N SER A 45 9.96 -11.20 -12.25
CA SER A 45 11.10 -12.07 -11.94
C SER A 45 11.28 -13.18 -12.98
N GLN A 46 10.19 -13.71 -13.54
CA GLN A 46 10.24 -14.66 -14.65
C GLN A 46 10.72 -13.99 -15.93
N LEU A 47 10.22 -12.79 -16.26
CA LEU A 47 10.63 -12.03 -17.44
C LEU A 47 12.13 -11.68 -17.41
N GLN A 48 12.66 -11.30 -16.24
CA GLN A 48 14.08 -11.00 -16.06
C GLN A 48 15.00 -12.20 -16.36
N LYS A 49 14.51 -13.44 -16.18
CA LYS A 49 15.29 -14.65 -16.50
C LYS A 49 15.53 -14.80 -18.01
N PHE A 50 14.68 -14.22 -18.85
CA PHE A 50 14.83 -14.27 -20.31
C PHE A 50 15.94 -13.33 -20.84
N LYS A 51 16.57 -12.51 -19.98
CA LYS A 51 17.64 -11.55 -20.35
C LYS A 51 17.32 -10.79 -21.64
N VAL A 52 16.10 -10.26 -21.71
CA VAL A 52 15.60 -9.61 -22.92
C VAL A 52 16.33 -8.28 -23.12
N ASP A 53 17.09 -8.16 -24.21
CA ASP A 53 17.67 -6.88 -24.62
C ASP A 53 16.57 -5.97 -25.18
N SER A 54 16.61 -4.69 -24.83
CA SER A 54 15.58 -3.71 -25.25
C SER A 54 15.47 -3.55 -26.77
N GLU A 55 16.56 -3.81 -27.50
CA GLU A 55 16.59 -3.82 -28.96
C GLU A 55 15.88 -5.04 -29.58
N SER A 56 15.76 -6.14 -28.83
CA SER A 56 15.13 -7.38 -29.28
C SER A 56 13.61 -7.40 -29.16
N LEU A 57 13.02 -6.42 -28.47
CA LEU A 57 11.58 -6.33 -28.28
C LEU A 57 10.85 -5.86 -29.54
N SER A 58 9.73 -6.51 -29.86
CA SER A 58 8.83 -6.06 -30.92
C SER A 58 8.19 -4.71 -30.57
N SER A 59 7.66 -4.00 -31.58
CA SER A 59 6.93 -2.75 -31.37
C SER A 59 5.74 -2.93 -30.41
N THR A 60 5.00 -4.03 -30.55
CA THR A 60 3.87 -4.38 -29.67
C THR A 60 4.31 -4.57 -28.22
N GLN A 61 5.42 -5.28 -27.99
CA GLN A 61 5.95 -5.50 -26.63
C GLN A 61 6.42 -4.18 -25.99
N LYS A 62 7.04 -3.29 -26.77
CA LYS A 62 7.43 -1.95 -26.30
C LYS A 62 6.20 -1.12 -25.90
N GLN A 63 5.13 -1.16 -26.71
CA GLN A 63 3.88 -0.48 -26.40
C GLN A 63 3.22 -1.05 -25.13
N GLN A 64 3.25 -2.36 -24.91
CA GLN A 64 2.75 -2.97 -23.67
C GLN A 64 3.56 -2.49 -22.45
N MET A 65 4.89 -2.41 -22.55
CA MET A 65 5.73 -1.89 -21.48
C MET A 65 5.45 -0.42 -21.18
N GLU A 66 5.21 0.39 -22.21
CA GLU A 66 4.81 1.79 -22.07
C GLU A 66 3.47 1.91 -21.32
N GLN A 67 2.46 1.12 -21.69
CA GLN A 67 1.18 1.08 -20.98
C GLN A 67 1.34 0.67 -19.51
N ILE A 68 2.14 -0.37 -19.23
CA ILE A 68 2.45 -0.80 -17.85
C ILE A 68 3.07 0.37 -17.06
N TYR A 69 4.02 1.08 -17.67
CA TYR A 69 4.68 2.23 -17.05
C TYR A 69 3.70 3.36 -16.75
N GLU A 70 2.84 3.73 -17.70
CA GLU A 70 1.84 4.78 -17.51
C GLU A 70 0.86 4.46 -16.38
N ILE A 71 0.38 3.21 -16.31
CA ILE A 71 -0.50 2.77 -15.22
C ILE A 71 0.23 2.86 -13.87
N ASN A 72 1.50 2.44 -13.82
CA ASN A 72 2.30 2.53 -12.59
C ASN A 72 2.45 3.98 -12.11
N GLN A 73 2.66 4.94 -13.02
CA GLN A 73 2.74 6.36 -12.66
C GLN A 73 1.43 6.88 -12.04
N ARG A 74 0.28 6.35 -12.46
CA ARG A 74 -1.02 6.69 -11.86
C ARG A 74 -1.28 5.98 -10.54
N LEU A 75 -0.79 4.74 -10.40
CA LEU A 75 -0.97 3.91 -9.20
C LEU A 75 -0.22 4.43 -7.97
N ILE A 76 1.03 4.85 -8.15
CA ILE A 76 1.91 5.32 -7.05
C ILE A 76 1.22 6.37 -6.16
N PRO A 77 0.70 7.49 -6.68
CA PRO A 77 0.08 8.50 -5.84
C PRO A 77 -1.20 7.99 -5.15
N LEU A 78 -1.97 7.10 -5.78
CA LEU A 78 -3.19 6.53 -5.16
C LEU A 78 -2.85 5.68 -3.92
N ILE A 79 -1.79 4.87 -4.04
CA ILE A 79 -1.30 4.04 -2.94
C ILE A 79 -0.71 4.93 -1.83
N ASP A 80 0.07 5.94 -2.19
CA ASP A 80 0.67 6.87 -1.22
C ASP A 80 -0.38 7.63 -0.41
N VAL A 81 -1.45 8.10 -1.05
CA VAL A 81 -2.56 8.77 -0.35
C VAL A 81 -3.21 7.86 0.69
N ARG A 82 -3.45 6.58 0.36
CA ARG A 82 -4.01 5.63 1.33
C ARG A 82 -3.05 5.31 2.46
N LYS A 83 -1.75 5.16 2.15
CA LYS A 83 -0.71 4.97 3.17
C LYS A 83 -0.68 6.14 4.16
N GLN A 84 -0.78 7.37 3.67
CA GLN A 84 -0.90 8.56 4.52
C GLN A 84 -2.17 8.54 5.37
N GLY A 85 -3.32 8.13 4.80
CA GLY A 85 -4.58 7.98 5.53
C GLY A 85 -4.48 7.00 6.70
N VAL A 86 -3.91 5.81 6.46
CA VAL A 86 -3.68 4.80 7.51
C VAL A 86 -2.74 5.34 8.60
N GLN A 87 -1.67 6.03 8.22
CA GLN A 87 -0.74 6.64 9.18
C GLN A 87 -1.43 7.69 10.06
N GLN A 88 -2.31 8.51 9.50
CA GLN A 88 -3.08 9.50 10.27
C GLN A 88 -4.03 8.81 11.27
N GLN A 89 -4.72 7.74 10.85
CA GLN A 89 -5.58 6.96 11.74
C GLN A 89 -4.78 6.34 12.89
N LEU A 90 -3.62 5.76 12.62
CA LEU A 90 -2.73 5.20 13.64
C LEU A 90 -2.28 6.27 14.65
N ASN A 91 -1.88 7.45 14.15
CA ASN A 91 -1.49 8.57 15.01
C ASN A 91 -2.64 9.02 15.92
N ASN A 92 -3.88 9.04 15.41
CA ASN A 92 -5.05 9.39 16.20
C ASN A 92 -5.30 8.36 17.32
N VAL A 93 -5.21 7.06 17.02
CA VAL A 93 -5.34 5.99 18.03
C VAL A 93 -4.29 6.11 19.12
N GLN A 94 -3.04 6.39 18.75
CA GLN A 94 -1.95 6.60 19.71
C GLN A 94 -2.20 7.80 20.62
N ARG A 95 -2.65 8.93 20.05
CA ARG A 95 -3.02 10.12 20.84
C ARG A 95 -4.17 9.84 21.79
N SER A 96 -5.21 9.13 21.35
CA SER A 96 -6.32 8.71 22.20
C SER A 96 -5.85 7.82 23.35
N LYS A 97 -4.95 6.85 23.08
CA LYS A 97 -4.38 5.99 24.13
C LYS A 97 -3.58 6.78 25.16
N LEU A 98 -2.76 7.74 24.73
CA LEU A 98 -1.99 8.60 25.63
C LEU A 98 -2.93 9.45 26.51
N ALA A 99 -3.96 10.06 25.92
CA ALA A 99 -4.93 10.83 26.68
C ALA A 99 -5.67 9.97 27.72
N MET A 100 -6.12 8.76 27.34
CA MET A 100 -6.78 7.84 28.28
C MET A 100 -5.85 7.41 29.42
N ASN A 101 -4.56 7.20 29.16
CA ASN A 101 -3.59 6.90 30.20
C ASN A 101 -3.38 8.09 31.16
N SER A 102 -3.33 9.32 30.65
CA SER A 102 -3.24 10.53 31.49
C SER A 102 -4.49 10.74 32.36
N TYR A 103 -5.69 10.39 31.88
CA TYR A 103 -6.91 10.45 32.69
C TYR A 103 -7.02 9.29 33.71
N ASN A 104 -6.50 8.10 33.39
CA ASN A 104 -6.47 6.97 34.32
C ASN A 104 -5.41 7.12 35.43
N GLU A 105 -4.28 7.80 35.18
CA GLU A 105 -3.34 8.21 36.23
C GLU A 105 -3.89 9.34 37.11
N ALA A 106 -4.91 10.07 36.63
CA ALA A 106 -5.65 11.10 37.37
C ALA A 106 -6.92 10.57 38.07
N GLY A 107 -7.03 9.25 38.31
CA GLY A 107 -7.98 8.65 39.26
C GLY A 107 -7.54 8.90 40.71
N PRO A 108 -8.47 8.94 41.69
CA PRO A 108 -8.32 9.72 42.92
C PRO A 108 -7.35 9.09 43.93
N ASN A 109 -6.06 9.36 43.77
CA ASN A 109 -5.13 9.29 44.90
C ASN A 109 -5.41 10.50 45.80
N GLY A 110 -6.26 10.26 46.79
CA GLY A 110 -6.66 11.23 47.77
C GLY A 110 -5.47 11.91 48.44
N TYR A 111 -5.52 13.23 48.52
CA TYR A 111 -5.13 13.96 49.71
C TYR A 111 -6.15 15.06 49.94
N GLY A 112 -7.15 14.74 50.76
CA GLY A 112 -7.88 15.73 51.52
C GLY A 112 -6.96 16.37 52.55
N ALA A 113 -6.08 17.28 52.11
CA ALA A 113 -5.15 18.01 52.97
C ALA A 113 -5.23 19.54 52.75
N PHE A 114 -6.38 20.06 52.29
CA PHE A 114 -6.64 21.50 52.18
C PHE A 114 -7.64 22.03 53.23
N PHE A 115 -7.97 21.24 54.25
CA PHE A 115 -8.81 21.68 55.36
C PHE A 115 -8.23 21.24 56.71
N ASP A 116 -7.09 21.81 57.09
CA ASP A 116 -6.87 22.07 58.52
C ASP A 116 -7.09 23.57 58.78
N ARG A 117 -8.36 23.92 59.00
CA ARG A 117 -8.71 25.06 59.82
C ARG A 117 -9.13 24.50 61.18
N LYS A 118 -8.29 24.65 62.22
CA LYS A 118 -8.66 25.05 63.60
C LYS A 118 -7.48 24.93 64.59
N LYS A 119 -6.83 26.05 64.91
CA LYS A 119 -6.92 26.78 66.20
C LYS A 119 -5.91 27.92 66.24
#